data_AF-A0A1Y2S8B6-F1
#
_entry.id   AF-A0A1Y2S8B6-F1
#
_cell.length_a   1.000
_cell.length_b   1.000
_cell.length_c   1.000
_cell.angle_alpha   90.00
_cell.angle_beta   90.00
_cell.angle_gamma   90.00
#
_symmetry.space_group_name_H-M   'P 1'
#
loop_
_entity.id
_entity.type
_entity.pdbx_description
1 polymer ?
#
loop_
_entity_poly.entity_id
_entity_poly.type
_entity_poly.pdbx_seq_one_letter_code
_entity_poly.pdbx_strand_id
1 'polypeptide(L)' 'MKTIVEPIGCLEFAAVKSMRKQLKEQHVRVILSGENIDMKLYAHLLGNKT' A
#
# COMPACT_ATOMS: atom_id res chain seq x y z
N MET A 1 7.13 -2.59 -7.09
CA MET A 1 7.52 -3.42 -5.93
C MET A 1 6.90 -4.80 -6.08
N LYS A 2 7.58 -5.86 -5.62
CA LYS A 2 7.06 -7.23 -5.54
C LYS A 2 6.94 -7.65 -4.07
N THR A 3 6.03 -7.00 -3.34
CA THR A 3 5.81 -7.19 -1.90
C THR A 3 4.35 -7.50 -1.63
N ILE A 4 4.08 -8.39 -0.66
CA ILE A 4 2.72 -8.66 -0.15
C ILE A 4 2.50 -7.76 1.06
N VAL A 5 1.36 -7.05 1.08
CA VAL A 5 0.98 -6.15 2.17
C VAL A 5 -0.51 -6.34 2.40
N GLU A 6 -0.93 -6.35 3.66
CA GLU A 6 -2.35 -6.39 4.01
C GLU A 6 -3.06 -5.04 3.74
N PRO A 7 -4.40 -4.97 3.78
CA PRO A 7 -5.11 -3.74 3.44
C PRO A 7 -4.77 -2.55 4.35
N ILE A 8 -4.58 -2.79 5.65
CA ILE A 8 -4.24 -1.74 6.62
C ILE A 8 -2.82 -1.22 6.37
N GLY A 9 -1.86 -2.10 6.10
CA GLY A 9 -0.49 -1.75 5.75
C GLY A 9 -0.32 -0.97 4.44
N CYS A 10 -1.38 -0.83 3.66
CA CYS A 10 -1.38 -0.01 2.45
C CYS A 10 -1.71 1.47 2.75
N LEU A 11 -2.18 1.81 3.96
CA LEU A 11 -2.66 3.14 4.32
C LEU A 11 -1.54 4.19 4.26
N GLU A 12 -0.33 3.91 4.74
CA GLU A 12 0.76 4.90 4.68
C GLU A 12 1.13 5.23 3.24
N PHE A 13 1.22 4.21 2.38
CA PHE A 13 1.51 4.44 0.98
C PHE A 13 0.36 5.13 0.24
N ALA A 14 -0.89 4.81 0.59
CA ALA A 14 -2.07 5.48 0.04
C ALA A 14 -2.09 6.98 0.41
N ALA A 15 -1.76 7.32 1.65
CA ALA A 15 -1.65 8.71 2.09
C ALA A 15 -0.52 9.46 1.36
N VAL A 16 0.66 8.86 1.25
CA VAL A 16 1.78 9.45 0.50
C VAL A 16 1.41 9.66 -0.96
N LYS A 17 0.70 8.70 -1.57
CA LYS A 17 0.21 8.80 -2.95
C LYS A 17 -0.80 9.95 -3.12
N SER A 18 -1.71 10.16 -2.17
CA SER A 18 -2.68 11.26 -2.24
C SER A 18 -2.01 12.64 -2.08
N MET A 19 -0.93 12.71 -1.31
CA MET A 19 -0.13 13.92 -1.06
C MET A 19 0.97 14.19 -2.10
N ARG A 20 1.03 13.45 -3.21
CA ARG A 20 2.12 13.52 -4.20
C ARG A 20 2.53 14.94 -4.63
N LYS A 21 1.57 15.85 -4.78
CA LYS A 21 1.85 17.24 -5.17
C LYS A 21 2.63 18.02 -4.09
N GLN A 22 2.33 17.78 -2.82
CA GLN A 22 2.96 18.45 -1.68
C GLN A 22 4.36 17.88 -1.40
N LEU A 23 4.56 16.60 -1.74
CA LEU A 23 5.82 15.86 -1.53
C LEU A 23 6.75 15.91 -2.75
N LYS A 24 6.47 16.77 -3.73
CA LYS A 24 7.28 16.90 -4.96
C LYS A 24 8.73 17.26 -4.60
N GLU A 25 9.69 16.68 -5.32
CA GLU A 25 11.15 16.83 -5.11
C GLU A 25 11.69 16.34 -3.75
N GLN A 26 10.87 15.66 -2.94
CA GLN A 26 11.32 15.09 -1.66
C GLN A 26 11.57 13.58 -1.78
N HIS A 27 12.64 13.11 -1.16
CA HIS A 27 12.89 11.68 -0.96
C HIS A 27 12.06 11.17 0.22
N VAL A 28 10.90 10.60 -0.06
CA VAL A 28 9.97 10.09 0.96
C VAL A 28 10.23 8.60 1.19
N ARG A 29 10.55 8.23 2.43
CA ARG A 29 10.52 6.83 2.89
C ARG A 29 9.16 6.52 3.45
N VAL A 30 8.56 5.43 2.97
CA VAL A 30 7.28 4.92 3.47
C VAL A 30 7.56 3.63 4.23
N ILE A 31 7.13 3.59 5.49
CA ILE A 31 7.11 2.36 6.28
C ILE A 31 5.84 1.63 5.91
N LEU A 32 5.97 0.40 5.42
CA LEU A 32 4.83 -0.49 5.23
C LEU A 32 4.63 -1.20 6.55
N SER A 33 3.69 -0.72 7.36
CA SER A 33 3.27 -1.45 8.55
C SER A 33 2.29 -2.55 8.17
N GLY A 34 1.87 -3.35 9.15
CA GLY A 34 0.83 -4.35 8.97
C GLY A 34 1.24 -5.72 9.46
N GLU A 35 0.22 -6.57 9.53
CA GLU A 35 0.23 -7.95 9.98
C GLU A 35 0.07 -8.90 8.78
N ASN A 36 -0.13 -10.18 9.08
CA ASN A 36 -0.33 -11.22 8.07
C ASN A 36 -1.71 -11.13 7.41
N ILE A 37 -1.75 -11.26 6.08
CA ILE A 37 -3.00 -11.40 5.32
C ILE A 37 -3.28 -12.85 4.97
N ASP A 38 -4.55 -13.26 5.02
CA ASP A 38 -5.01 -14.52 4.43
C ASP A 38 -4.85 -14.51 2.90
N MET A 39 -4.27 -15.56 2.34
CA MET A 39 -3.95 -15.61 0.91
C MET A 39 -5.17 -15.70 0.00
N LYS A 40 -6.31 -16.22 0.46
CA LYS A 40 -7.56 -16.20 -0.32
C LYS A 40 -8.12 -14.79 -0.38
N LEU A 41 -8.10 -14.08 0.76
CA LEU A 41 -8.48 -12.66 0.80
C LEU A 41 -7.54 -11.81 -0.06
N TYR A 42 -6.22 -12.03 0.02
CA TYR A 42 -5.25 -11.34 -0.83
C TYR A 42 -5.54 -11.56 -2.32
N ALA A 43 -5.76 -12.81 -2.74
CA ALA A 43 -6.09 -13.14 -4.12
C ALA A 43 -7.42 -12.51 -4.56
N HIS A 44 -8.44 -12.50 -3.69
CA HIS A 44 -9.71 -11.85 -3.95
C HIS A 44 -9.56 -10.34 -4.18
N LEU A 45 -8.81 -9.65 -3.31
CA LEU A 45 -8.53 -8.22 -3.44
C LEU A 45 -7.76 -7.88 -4.71
N LEU A 46 -6.81 -8.72 -5.12
CA LEU A 46 -6.08 -8.56 -6.38
C LEU A 46 -6.92 -8.88 -7.63
N GLY A 47 -7.89 -9.80 -7.50
CA GLY A 47 -8.79 -10.22 -8.56
C GLY A 47 -9.87 -9.18 -8.88
N ASN A 48 -10.29 -8.39 -7.89
CA ASN A 48 -11.21 -7.27 -8.05
C ASN A 48 -10.53 -6.01 -8.65
N LYS A 49 -9.86 -6.16 -9.80
CA LYS A 49 -9.38 -5.01 -10.56
C LYS A 49 -10.55 -4.33 -11.28
N THR A 50 -10.88 -3.12 -10.85
CA THR A 50 -11.67 -2.15 -11.65
C THR A 50 -10.75 -1.44 -12.63
#